data_AF-A0A560AUE8-F1
#
_entry.id   AF-A0A560AUE8-F1
#
_cell.length_a   1.000
_cell.length_b   1.000
_cell.length_c   1.000
_cell.angle_alpha   90.00
_cell.angle_beta   90.00
_cell.angle_gamma   90.00
#
_symmetry.space_group_name_H-M   'P 1'
#
loop_
_entity.id
_entity.type
_entity.pdbx_description
1 polymer ?
#
loop_
_entity_poly.entity_id
_entity_poly.type
_entity_poly.pdbx_seq_one_letter_code
_entity_poly.pdbx_strand_id
1 'polypeptide(L)'
;MLWEGWRWLSVLRRAGVPVLTRHVALSVSGDGAAERLVIARHDGRGRPVPGTEQRFAADTVAFNHGFTANSDLARMAGAETRFDHRRGGWLPVRDGDGATSVPGLFVAGDAGGLAGGLAAACDGAVVGAAAAGWALHRDAGCFAAQAAADRAERARHWTFQAALAASWELPADIHELVTPATVVCRCEGVTRARIDRAVADGHDGLNGLKRNTRAGMGSCGGRSCLRTLAALAGPRGEGEAVNARPGIRPVALAALANRVSDESVGS
;
A
#
# COMPACT_ATOMS: atom_id res chain seq x y z
N MET A 1 12.89 17.82 8.28
CA MET A 1 12.88 16.44 7.74
C MET A 1 14.19 15.66 7.96
N LEU A 2 15.38 16.05 7.47
CA LEU A 2 16.63 15.29 7.78
C LEU A 2 16.95 15.25 9.29
N TRP A 3 16.71 16.36 10.00
CA TRP A 3 16.83 16.45 11.45
C TRP A 3 15.93 15.46 12.20
N GLU A 4 14.70 15.24 11.73
CA GLU A 4 13.78 14.28 12.36
C GLU A 4 14.29 12.86 12.19
N GLY A 5 14.78 12.49 11.00
CA GLY A 5 15.43 11.19 10.79
C GLY A 5 16.62 10.98 11.74
N TRP A 6 17.46 12.00 11.91
CA TRP A 6 18.57 11.97 12.86
C TRP A 6 18.11 11.83 14.31
N ARG A 7 17.05 12.54 14.70
CA ARG A 7 16.42 12.43 16.02
C ARG A 7 15.94 11.00 16.26
N TRP A 8 15.22 10.39 15.31
CA TRP A 8 14.76 8.99 15.45
C TRP A 8 15.92 8.01 15.60
N LEU A 9 16.96 8.14 14.78
CA LEU A 9 18.17 7.31 14.92
C LEU A 9 18.86 7.51 16.27
N SER A 10 18.89 8.75 16.79
CA SER A 10 19.44 9.03 18.12
C SER A 10 18.65 8.36 19.24
N VAL A 11 17.32 8.31 19.12
CA VAL A 11 16.43 7.64 20.09
C VAL A 11 16.72 6.14 20.10
N LEU A 12 16.78 5.51 18.92
CA LEU A 12 17.10 4.09 18.80
C LEU A 12 18.48 3.77 19.38
N ARG A 13 19.50 4.56 19.05
CA ARG A 13 20.87 4.38 19.57
C ARG A 13 20.94 4.52 21.09
N ARG A 14 20.27 5.54 21.67
CA ARG A 14 20.23 5.74 23.13
C ARG A 14 19.49 4.62 23.86
N ALA A 15 18.51 4.00 23.20
CA ALA A 15 17.80 2.83 23.70
C ALA A 15 18.58 1.52 23.47
N GLY A 16 19.78 1.55 22.88
CA GLY A 16 20.56 0.35 22.58
C GLY A 16 19.96 -0.53 21.48
N VAL A 17 19.01 -0.02 20.69
CA VAL A 17 18.34 -0.79 19.64
C VAL A 17 19.25 -0.88 18.41
N PRO A 18 19.69 -2.08 17.99
CA PRO A 18 20.53 -2.24 16.82
C PRO A 18 19.75 -1.93 15.54
N VAL A 19 20.35 -1.12 14.66
CA VAL A 19 19.79 -0.82 13.33
C VAL A 19 20.65 -1.49 12.27
N LEU A 20 20.17 -2.61 11.75
CA LEU A 20 20.85 -3.40 10.72
C LEU A 20 20.37 -2.98 9.33
N THR A 21 21.22 -2.29 8.58
CA THR A 21 20.93 -1.91 7.18
C THR A 21 21.41 -3.00 6.23
N ARG A 22 20.82 -3.09 5.03
CA ARG A 22 21.13 -4.12 4.04
C ARG A 22 20.96 -5.57 4.54
N HIS A 23 19.92 -5.81 5.33
CA HIS A 23 19.53 -7.15 5.76
C HIS A 23 18.13 -7.51 5.26
N VAL A 24 17.90 -8.80 5.02
CA VAL A 24 16.60 -9.38 4.65
C VAL A 24 16.24 -10.49 5.61
N ALA A 25 14.95 -10.66 5.88
CA ALA A 25 14.44 -11.81 6.62
C ALA A 25 14.37 -13.04 5.71
N LEU A 26 14.96 -14.15 6.15
CA LEU A 26 14.94 -15.42 5.45
C LEU A 26 13.79 -16.30 5.91
N SER A 27 13.58 -16.37 7.22
CA SER A 27 12.52 -17.19 7.80
C SER A 27 12.10 -16.66 9.17
N VAL A 28 10.84 -16.91 9.48
CA VAL A 28 10.27 -16.82 10.83
C VAL A 28 9.71 -18.19 11.15
N SER A 29 10.05 -18.74 12.31
CA SER A 29 9.62 -20.08 12.74
C SER A 29 9.18 -20.08 14.20
N GLY A 30 8.26 -20.98 14.53
CA GLY A 30 7.77 -21.30 15.87
C GLY A 30 6.49 -22.13 15.79
N ASP A 31 5.97 -22.61 16.92
CA ASP A 31 4.74 -23.41 16.98
C ASP A 31 3.56 -22.54 17.46
N GLY A 32 2.66 -22.18 16.53
CA GLY A 32 1.53 -21.28 16.80
C GLY A 32 1.89 -19.79 16.98
N ALA A 33 3.15 -19.47 17.31
CA ALA A 33 3.68 -18.11 17.45
C ALA A 33 5.08 -17.99 16.83
N ALA A 34 5.58 -16.76 16.66
CA ALA A 34 6.98 -16.57 16.29
C ALA A 34 7.86 -16.90 17.49
N GLU A 35 8.96 -17.61 17.25
CA GLU A 35 9.97 -17.89 18.30
C GLU A 35 11.37 -17.53 17.81
N ARG A 36 11.58 -17.57 16.50
CA ARG A 36 12.88 -17.35 15.87
C ARG A 36 12.74 -16.58 14.57
N LEU A 37 13.59 -15.57 14.42
CA LEU A 37 13.83 -14.85 13.17
C LEU A 37 15.25 -15.17 12.67
N VAL A 38 15.36 -15.51 11.39
CA VAL A 38 16.64 -15.61 10.69
C VAL A 38 16.72 -14.49 9.66
N ILE A 39 17.79 -13.71 9.73
CA ILE A 39 18.11 -12.67 8.73
C ILE A 39 19.48 -12.95 8.10
N ALA A 40 19.73 -12.37 6.94
CA ALA A 40 21.07 -12.33 6.33
C ALA A 40 21.33 -10.97 5.70
N ARG A 41 22.60 -10.64 5.47
CA ARG A 41 22.95 -9.50 4.61
C ARG A 41 22.46 -9.77 3.19
N HIS A 42 22.13 -8.72 2.44
CA HIS A 42 21.82 -8.85 1.01
C HIS A 42 22.78 -8.05 0.10
N ASP A 43 22.90 -8.47 -1.14
CA ASP A 43 23.79 -7.93 -2.18
C ASP A 43 23.39 -6.54 -2.73
N GLY A 44 22.38 -5.90 -2.14
CA GLY A 44 21.76 -4.67 -2.65
C GLY A 44 20.58 -4.89 -3.61
N ARG A 45 20.46 -6.05 -4.24
CA ARG A 45 19.29 -6.44 -5.07
C ARG A 45 18.26 -7.27 -4.33
N GLY A 46 18.59 -7.70 -3.11
CA GLY A 46 17.70 -8.41 -2.20
C GLY A 46 18.06 -9.87 -2.03
N ARG A 47 19.06 -10.36 -2.77
CA ARG A 47 19.53 -11.74 -2.66
C ARG A 47 20.42 -11.87 -1.42
N PRO A 48 20.21 -12.91 -0.61
CA PRO A 48 20.92 -13.09 0.64
C PRO A 48 22.36 -13.51 0.35
N VAL A 49 23.31 -12.98 1.11
CA VAL A 49 24.72 -13.34 1.03
C VAL A 49 24.95 -14.56 1.93
N PRO A 50 25.31 -15.73 1.38
CA PRO A 50 25.52 -16.94 2.17
C PRO A 50 26.60 -16.75 3.24
N GLY A 51 26.39 -17.35 4.41
CA GLY A 51 27.34 -17.28 5.53
C GLY A 51 27.22 -16.01 6.37
N THR A 52 26.24 -15.15 6.10
CA THR A 52 25.96 -13.93 6.88
C THR A 52 24.72 -14.04 7.75
N GLU A 53 24.22 -15.26 7.93
CA GLU A 53 22.99 -15.53 8.66
C GLU A 53 23.14 -15.20 10.14
N GLN A 54 22.16 -14.46 10.66
CA GLN A 54 22.03 -14.14 12.07
C GLN A 54 20.69 -14.65 12.57
N ARG A 55 20.70 -15.24 13.76
CA ARG A 55 19.52 -15.85 14.39
C ARG A 55 19.15 -15.07 15.64
N PHE A 56 17.88 -14.71 15.74
CA PHE A 56 17.32 -14.00 16.87
C PHE A 56 16.19 -14.83 17.46
N ALA A 57 16.17 -14.96 18.79
CA ALA A 57 14.95 -15.35 19.50
C ALA A 57 14.01 -14.14 19.51
N ALA A 58 12.77 -14.32 19.03
CA ALA A 58 11.80 -13.24 18.94
C ALA A 58 10.38 -13.81 19.01
N ASP A 59 9.58 -13.32 19.95
CA ASP A 59 8.15 -13.64 20.08
C ASP A 59 7.28 -12.89 19.05
N THR A 60 7.80 -11.79 18.53
CA THR A 60 7.10 -10.85 17.66
C THR A 60 8.02 -10.38 16.55
N VAL A 61 7.55 -10.49 15.31
CA VAL A 61 8.24 -9.96 14.13
C VAL A 61 7.31 -9.03 13.38
N ALA A 62 7.69 -7.77 13.27
CA ALA A 62 6.95 -6.76 12.53
C ALA A 62 7.60 -6.52 11.16
N PHE A 63 6.82 -6.66 10.09
CA PHE A 63 7.26 -6.42 8.72
C PHE A 63 6.65 -5.14 8.16
N ASN A 64 7.48 -4.36 7.48
CA ASN A 64 7.05 -3.26 6.62
C ASN A 64 7.79 -3.38 5.28
N HIS A 65 7.03 -3.61 4.20
CA HIS A 65 7.52 -3.71 2.83
C HIS A 65 7.00 -2.56 1.96
N GLY A 66 6.85 -1.39 2.57
CA GLY A 66 6.31 -0.19 1.97
C GLY A 66 4.80 -0.04 2.17
N PHE A 67 4.25 0.95 1.46
CA PHE A 67 2.86 1.35 1.60
C PHE A 67 2.10 1.14 0.28
N THR A 68 0.80 0.99 0.39
CA THR A 68 -0.12 0.96 -0.76
C THR A 68 -1.11 2.10 -0.58
N ALA A 69 -1.36 2.86 -1.64
CA ALA A 69 -2.32 3.93 -1.61
C ALA A 69 -3.73 3.35 -1.50
N ASN A 70 -4.56 3.93 -0.63
CA ASN A 70 -5.95 3.53 -0.52
C ASN A 70 -6.80 4.26 -1.56
N SER A 71 -6.80 3.72 -2.78
CA SER A 71 -7.52 4.26 -3.94
C SER A 71 -8.84 3.52 -4.22
N ASP A 72 -9.30 2.65 -3.32
CA ASP A 72 -10.43 1.75 -3.56
C ASP A 72 -11.72 2.51 -3.89
N LEU A 73 -12.00 3.62 -3.20
CA LEU A 73 -13.19 4.44 -3.45
C LEU A 73 -13.16 5.08 -4.85
N ALA A 74 -12.04 5.64 -5.26
CA ALA A 74 -11.90 6.27 -6.57
C ALA A 74 -12.02 5.22 -7.70
N ARG A 75 -11.39 4.05 -7.52
CA ARG A 75 -11.50 2.91 -8.44
C ARG A 75 -12.92 2.39 -8.55
N MET A 76 -13.63 2.29 -7.42
CA MET A 76 -15.02 1.85 -7.37
C MET A 76 -15.96 2.86 -8.06
N ALA A 77 -15.66 4.15 -7.94
CA ALA A 77 -16.38 5.22 -8.62
C ALA A 77 -16.11 5.29 -10.14
N GLY A 78 -15.19 4.47 -10.66
CA GLY A 78 -14.86 4.43 -12.08
C GLY A 78 -13.83 5.48 -12.52
N ALA A 79 -13.08 6.07 -11.58
CA ALA A 79 -11.96 6.94 -11.93
C ALA A 79 -10.93 6.15 -12.75
N GLU A 80 -10.42 6.78 -13.81
CA GLU A 80 -9.29 6.26 -14.55
C GLU A 80 -8.10 6.05 -13.60
N THR A 81 -7.39 4.95 -13.76
CA THR A 81 -6.23 4.63 -12.92
C THR A 81 -5.00 4.29 -13.71
N ARG A 82 -3.84 4.64 -13.14
CA ARG A 82 -2.53 4.20 -13.61
C ARG A 82 -1.82 3.42 -12.51
N PHE A 83 -1.05 2.40 -12.88
CA PHE A 83 -0.20 1.69 -11.93
C PHE A 83 1.11 2.45 -11.71
N ASP A 84 1.47 2.66 -10.45
CA ASP A 84 2.71 3.31 -10.02
C ASP A 84 3.25 2.58 -8.79
N HIS A 85 4.21 1.68 -9.01
CA HIS A 85 4.74 0.83 -7.94
C HIS A 85 5.30 1.63 -6.76
N ARG A 86 5.96 2.77 -7.04
CA ARG A 86 6.63 3.61 -6.05
C ARG A 86 5.64 4.44 -5.24
N ARG A 87 4.55 4.87 -5.87
CA ARG A 87 3.55 5.73 -5.24
C ARG A 87 2.34 4.98 -4.68
N GLY A 88 2.37 3.65 -4.66
CA GLY A 88 1.42 2.84 -3.91
C GLY A 88 0.43 2.02 -4.75
N GLY A 89 0.77 1.69 -6.00
CA GLY A 89 0.01 0.76 -6.84
C GLY A 89 -0.94 1.46 -7.80
N TRP A 90 -2.20 1.02 -7.87
CA TRP A 90 -3.21 1.61 -8.75
C TRP A 90 -3.68 2.95 -8.19
N LEU A 91 -3.31 4.04 -8.85
CA LEU A 91 -3.65 5.40 -8.44
C LEU A 91 -4.66 6.02 -9.38
N PRO A 92 -5.64 6.79 -8.87
CA PRO A 92 -6.51 7.58 -9.73
C PRO A 92 -5.69 8.63 -10.48
N VAL A 93 -5.96 8.76 -11.77
CA VAL A 93 -5.45 9.87 -12.58
C VAL A 93 -6.21 11.12 -12.15
N ARG A 94 -5.47 12.16 -11.73
CA ARG A 94 -6.03 13.42 -11.27
C ARG A 94 -5.17 14.61 -11.69
N ASP A 95 -5.78 15.78 -11.82
CA ASP A 95 -5.09 17.03 -12.11
C ASP A 95 -4.41 17.64 -10.86
N GLY A 96 -3.87 18.85 -11.01
CA GLY A 96 -3.20 19.57 -9.92
C GLY A 96 -4.14 19.99 -8.78
N ASP A 97 -5.44 19.96 -8.98
CA ASP A 97 -6.48 20.32 -8.02
C ASP A 97 -7.23 19.08 -7.50
N GLY A 98 -6.78 17.91 -7.91
CA GLY A 98 -7.27 16.61 -7.47
C GLY A 98 -8.51 16.12 -8.17
N ALA A 99 -9.00 16.81 -9.20
CA ALA A 99 -10.14 16.35 -9.99
C ALA A 99 -9.76 15.13 -10.82
N THR A 100 -10.66 14.15 -10.90
CA THR A 100 -10.45 12.90 -11.65
C THR A 100 -11.23 12.88 -12.97
N SER A 101 -11.14 11.78 -13.72
CA SER A 101 -11.97 11.54 -14.92
C SER A 101 -13.48 11.46 -14.63
N VAL A 102 -13.89 11.29 -13.36
CA VAL A 102 -15.30 11.26 -12.95
C VAL A 102 -15.70 12.66 -12.46
N PRO A 103 -16.65 13.34 -13.12
CA PRO A 103 -17.10 14.66 -12.71
C PRO A 103 -17.57 14.70 -11.25
N GLY A 104 -17.09 15.68 -10.48
CA GLY A 104 -17.42 15.82 -9.06
C GLY A 104 -16.65 14.89 -8.12
N LEU A 105 -15.81 14.00 -8.64
CA LEU A 105 -14.94 13.16 -7.82
C LEU A 105 -13.53 13.77 -7.74
N PHE A 106 -13.15 14.08 -6.51
CA PHE A 106 -11.84 14.62 -6.16
C PHE A 106 -11.08 13.65 -5.26
N VAL A 107 -9.77 13.58 -5.42
CA VAL A 107 -8.89 12.72 -4.62
C VAL A 107 -7.77 13.54 -4.00
N ALA A 108 -7.69 13.50 -2.66
CA ALA A 108 -6.70 14.22 -1.88
C ALA A 108 -5.73 13.29 -1.15
N GLY A 109 -4.53 13.80 -0.89
CA GLY A 109 -3.51 13.15 -0.08
C GLY A 109 -3.00 11.84 -0.68
N ASP A 110 -2.62 10.91 0.20
CA ASP A 110 -1.95 9.66 -0.20
C ASP A 110 -2.86 8.69 -0.98
N ALA A 111 -4.19 8.90 -0.98
CA ALA A 111 -5.12 8.15 -1.84
C ALA A 111 -4.84 8.40 -3.34
N GLY A 112 -4.29 9.57 -3.67
CA GLY A 112 -3.83 9.92 -5.00
C GLY A 112 -2.36 9.58 -5.27
N GLY A 113 -1.69 8.93 -4.32
CA GLY A 113 -0.31 8.50 -4.43
C GLY A 113 0.53 9.01 -3.27
N LEU A 114 1.33 8.11 -2.72
CA LEU A 114 2.11 8.31 -1.51
C LEU A 114 3.05 9.52 -1.61
N ALA A 115 2.89 10.43 -0.66
CA ALA A 115 3.68 11.63 -0.47
C ALA A 115 3.85 11.99 1.02
N GLY A 116 3.22 11.25 1.93
CA GLY A 116 3.39 11.41 3.38
C GLY A 116 2.60 12.58 3.97
N GLY A 117 2.54 12.61 5.31
CA GLY A 117 1.54 13.40 6.05
C GLY A 117 1.53 14.90 5.76
N LEU A 118 2.70 15.55 5.69
CA LEU A 118 2.78 16.99 5.43
C LEU A 118 2.30 17.34 4.02
N ALA A 119 2.72 16.57 3.01
CA ALA A 119 2.25 16.74 1.65
C ALA A 119 0.74 16.47 1.55
N ALA A 120 0.25 15.44 2.25
CA ALA A 120 -1.16 15.08 2.26
C ALA A 120 -2.04 16.16 2.91
N ALA A 121 -1.56 16.84 3.95
CA ALA A 121 -2.27 17.95 4.58
C ALA A 121 -2.43 19.13 3.60
N CYS A 122 -1.33 19.57 2.97
CA CYS A 122 -1.38 20.64 1.97
C CYS A 122 -2.21 20.25 0.74
N ASP A 123 -2.08 19.00 0.26
CA ASP A 123 -2.92 18.49 -0.83
C ASP A 123 -4.40 18.50 -0.45
N GLY A 124 -4.74 18.15 0.80
CA GLY A 124 -6.10 18.25 1.33
C GLY A 124 -6.68 19.66 1.24
N ALA A 125 -5.91 20.69 1.60
CA ALA A 125 -6.37 22.07 1.50
C ALA A 125 -6.61 22.50 0.04
N VAL A 126 -5.69 22.17 -0.86
CA VAL A 126 -5.81 22.48 -2.29
C VAL A 126 -7.01 21.79 -2.92
N VAL A 127 -7.14 20.48 -2.71
CA VAL A 127 -8.23 19.68 -3.28
C VAL A 127 -9.57 20.06 -2.66
N GLY A 128 -9.58 20.35 -1.35
CA GLY A 128 -10.78 20.82 -0.65
C GLY A 128 -11.32 22.14 -1.20
N ALA A 129 -10.43 23.10 -1.50
CA ALA A 129 -10.80 24.37 -2.12
C ALA A 129 -11.43 24.17 -3.51
N ALA A 130 -10.84 23.29 -4.34
CA ALA A 130 -11.38 22.96 -5.67
C ALA A 130 -12.74 22.24 -5.58
N ALA A 131 -12.86 21.26 -4.70
CA ALA A 131 -14.11 20.53 -4.47
C ALA A 131 -15.22 21.45 -3.95
N ALA A 132 -14.91 22.40 -3.06
CA ALA A 132 -15.85 23.40 -2.59
C ALA A 132 -16.33 24.33 -3.71
N GLY A 133 -15.43 24.77 -4.59
CA GLY A 133 -15.78 25.56 -5.78
C GLY A 133 -16.75 24.80 -6.70
N TRP A 134 -16.45 23.53 -6.98
CA TRP A 134 -17.32 22.66 -7.78
C TRP A 134 -18.71 22.49 -7.15
N ALA A 135 -18.77 22.17 -5.85
CA ALA A 135 -20.02 21.94 -5.13
C ALA A 135 -20.92 23.19 -5.04
N LEU A 136 -20.32 24.38 -5.03
CA LEU A 136 -21.03 25.66 -4.97
C LEU A 136 -21.32 26.24 -6.37
N HIS A 137 -21.02 25.50 -7.44
CA HIS A 137 -21.14 25.97 -8.83
C HIS A 137 -20.44 27.31 -9.08
N ARG A 138 -19.24 27.47 -8.50
CA ARG A 138 -18.40 28.67 -8.65
C ARG A 138 -17.28 28.41 -9.66
N ASP A 139 -16.68 29.49 -10.14
CA ASP A 139 -15.48 29.41 -10.97
C ASP A 139 -14.36 28.65 -10.25
N ALA A 140 -13.58 27.89 -11.02
CA ALA A 140 -12.53 26.99 -10.51
C ALA A 140 -11.45 27.70 -9.65
N GLY A 141 -11.30 29.02 -9.80
CA GLY A 141 -10.35 29.84 -9.05
C GLY A 141 -10.93 30.54 -7.81
N CYS A 142 -12.21 30.37 -7.48
CA CYS A 142 -12.88 31.17 -6.45
C CYS A 142 -12.22 31.06 -5.05
N PHE A 143 -11.56 29.94 -4.76
CA PHE A 143 -10.82 29.70 -3.52
C PHE A 143 -9.30 29.56 -3.72
N ALA A 144 -8.78 30.01 -4.86
CA ALA A 144 -7.36 29.85 -5.20
C ALA A 144 -6.44 30.60 -4.22
N ALA A 145 -6.87 31.76 -3.72
CA ALA A 145 -6.11 32.55 -2.75
C ALA A 145 -5.94 31.82 -1.41
N GLN A 146 -7.00 31.14 -0.95
CA GLN A 146 -7.01 30.38 0.30
C GLN A 146 -6.07 29.17 0.23
N ALA A 147 -5.91 28.57 -0.94
CA ALA A 147 -5.05 27.40 -1.17
C ALA A 147 -3.64 27.76 -1.69
N ALA A 148 -3.30 29.04 -1.85
CA ALA A 148 -2.05 29.45 -2.51
C ALA A 148 -0.80 29.02 -1.72
N ALA A 149 -0.81 29.21 -0.40
CA ALA A 149 0.29 28.81 0.47
C ALA A 149 0.47 27.27 0.47
N ASP A 150 -0.62 26.53 0.61
CA ASP A 150 -0.60 25.07 0.58
C ASP A 150 -0.13 24.52 -0.77
N ARG A 151 -0.50 25.16 -1.88
CA ARG A 151 -0.02 24.75 -3.21
C ARG A 151 1.50 24.86 -3.32
N ALA A 152 2.09 25.92 -2.77
CA ALA A 152 3.54 26.11 -2.75
C ALA A 152 4.24 25.11 -1.81
N GLU A 153 3.72 24.90 -0.60
CA GLU A 153 4.29 23.93 0.35
C GLU A 153 4.15 22.49 -0.13
N ARG A 154 3.02 22.14 -0.75
CA ARG A 154 2.79 20.82 -1.37
C ARG A 154 3.90 20.47 -2.36
N ALA A 155 4.27 21.39 -3.24
CA ALA A 155 5.33 21.16 -4.23
C ALA A 155 6.70 20.89 -3.58
N ARG A 156 7.01 21.58 -2.47
CA ARG A 156 8.23 21.36 -1.68
C ARG A 156 8.23 19.98 -1.04
N HIS A 157 7.14 19.61 -0.38
CA HIS A 157 7.01 18.30 0.27
C HIS A 157 7.03 17.15 -0.74
N TRP A 158 6.40 17.30 -1.91
CA TRP A 158 6.45 16.31 -2.98
C TRP A 158 7.85 16.10 -3.53
N THR A 159 8.59 17.17 -3.78
CA THR A 159 9.99 17.06 -4.24
C THR A 159 10.84 16.30 -3.23
N PHE A 160 10.71 16.63 -1.94
CA PHE A 160 11.43 15.93 -0.88
C PHE A 160 11.07 14.44 -0.83
N GLN A 161 9.79 14.11 -0.94
CA GLN A 161 9.31 12.73 -0.85
C GLN A 161 9.67 11.91 -2.08
N ALA A 162 9.64 12.49 -3.27
CA ALA A 162 10.14 11.85 -4.48
C ALA A 162 11.63 11.51 -4.37
N ALA A 163 12.44 12.38 -3.76
CA ALA A 163 13.85 12.10 -3.50
C ALA A 163 14.04 10.97 -2.46
N LEU A 164 13.16 10.89 -1.45
CA LEU A 164 13.22 9.86 -0.40
C LEU A 164 12.68 8.50 -0.87
N ALA A 165 11.73 8.48 -1.80
CA ALA A 165 11.03 7.28 -2.25
C ALA A 165 11.99 6.17 -2.73
N ALA A 166 13.09 6.53 -3.37
CA ALA A 166 14.11 5.58 -3.82
C ALA A 166 14.77 4.81 -2.66
N SER A 167 14.83 5.39 -1.46
CA SER A 167 15.44 4.73 -0.31
C SER A 167 14.55 3.63 0.30
N TRP A 168 13.26 3.61 -0.03
CA TRP A 168 12.28 2.65 0.50
C TRP A 168 11.77 1.70 -0.58
N GLU A 169 12.36 1.76 -1.78
CA GLU A 169 12.04 0.84 -2.86
C GLU A 169 12.46 -0.58 -2.44
N LEU A 170 11.55 -1.53 -2.65
CA LEU A 170 11.86 -2.93 -2.41
C LEU A 170 12.95 -3.36 -3.38
N PRO A 171 13.97 -4.11 -2.92
CA PRO A 171 14.98 -4.65 -3.82
C PRO A 171 14.31 -5.53 -4.90
N ALA A 172 14.76 -5.39 -6.15
CA ALA A 172 14.10 -6.00 -7.31
C ALA A 172 13.90 -7.51 -7.19
N ASP A 173 14.87 -8.21 -6.58
CA ASP A 173 14.92 -9.66 -6.55
C ASP A 173 14.38 -10.21 -5.20
N ILE A 174 13.74 -9.37 -4.38
CA ILE A 174 13.23 -9.77 -3.05
C ILE A 174 12.22 -10.92 -3.13
N HIS A 175 11.49 -11.02 -4.25
CA HIS A 175 10.49 -12.09 -4.47
C HIS A 175 11.12 -13.46 -4.70
N GLU A 176 12.42 -13.55 -4.98
CA GLU A 176 13.16 -14.81 -5.11
C GLU A 176 13.37 -15.50 -3.75
N LEU A 177 13.34 -14.74 -2.64
CA LEU A 177 13.41 -15.29 -1.28
C LEU A 177 12.15 -16.07 -0.89
N VAL A 178 11.06 -15.86 -1.61
CA VAL A 178 9.75 -16.41 -1.27
C VAL A 178 9.72 -17.90 -1.65
N THR A 179 9.61 -18.76 -0.64
CA THR A 179 9.52 -20.21 -0.85
C THR A 179 8.16 -20.63 -1.43
N PRO A 180 8.04 -21.81 -2.06
CA PRO A 180 6.76 -22.32 -2.56
C PRO A 180 5.66 -22.41 -1.49
N ALA A 181 6.03 -22.67 -0.23
CA ALA A 181 5.11 -22.78 0.89
C ALA A 181 4.65 -21.42 1.46
N THR A 182 5.30 -20.31 1.09
CA THR A 182 4.99 -18.99 1.65
C THR A 182 3.57 -18.57 1.26
N VAL A 183 2.77 -18.17 2.26
CA VAL A 183 1.41 -17.68 2.06
C VAL A 183 1.43 -16.27 1.49
N VAL A 184 0.94 -16.09 0.26
CA VAL A 184 0.81 -14.80 -0.43
C VAL A 184 -0.54 -14.14 -0.09
N CYS A 185 -1.63 -14.92 -0.04
CA CYS A 185 -2.94 -14.40 0.39
C CYS A 185 -3.34 -15.02 1.73
N ARG A 186 -3.21 -14.24 2.80
CA ARG A 186 -3.52 -14.68 4.16
C ARG A 186 -4.98 -15.08 4.36
N CYS A 187 -5.91 -14.29 3.81
CA CYS A 187 -7.34 -14.52 4.01
C CYS A 187 -7.83 -15.84 3.37
N GLU A 188 -7.23 -16.25 2.26
CA GLU A 188 -7.65 -17.43 1.48
C GLU A 188 -6.63 -18.57 1.57
N GLY A 189 -5.58 -18.44 2.39
CA GLY A 189 -4.52 -19.44 2.54
C GLY A 189 -3.74 -19.75 1.26
N VAL A 190 -3.65 -18.82 0.31
CA VAL A 190 -3.03 -19.08 -1.01
C VAL A 190 -1.52 -18.96 -0.91
N THR A 191 -0.81 -20.05 -1.24
CA THR A 191 0.65 -20.12 -1.25
C THR A 191 1.26 -19.65 -2.56
N ARG A 192 2.56 -19.35 -2.53
CA ARG A 192 3.35 -19.00 -3.71
C ARG A 192 3.28 -20.09 -4.79
N ALA A 193 3.43 -21.36 -4.41
CA ALA A 193 3.33 -22.50 -5.34
C ALA A 193 2.02 -22.51 -6.14
N ARG A 194 0.89 -22.16 -5.49
CA ARG A 194 -0.41 -22.12 -6.15
C ARG A 194 -0.52 -20.96 -7.15
N ILE A 195 0.11 -19.82 -6.85
CA ILE A 195 0.22 -18.70 -7.80
C ILE A 195 1.07 -19.10 -8.98
N ASP A 196 2.27 -19.66 -8.75
CA ASP A 196 3.20 -20.06 -9.81
C ASP A 196 2.56 -21.08 -10.75
N ARG A 197 1.82 -22.06 -10.22
CA ARG A 197 1.05 -23.01 -11.03
C ARG A 197 0.02 -22.31 -11.91
N ALA A 198 -0.76 -21.38 -11.36
CA ALA A 198 -1.75 -20.65 -12.14
C ALA A 198 -1.11 -19.81 -13.26
N VAL A 199 0.05 -19.19 -13.00
CA VAL A 199 0.82 -18.49 -14.04
C VAL A 199 1.30 -19.46 -15.12
N ALA A 200 1.83 -20.62 -14.73
CA ALA A 200 2.27 -21.66 -15.66
C ALA A 200 1.12 -22.22 -16.53
N ASP A 201 -0.10 -22.28 -15.97
CA ASP A 201 -1.32 -22.65 -16.69
C ASP A 201 -1.87 -21.52 -17.60
N GLY A 202 -1.14 -20.40 -17.72
CA GLY A 202 -1.48 -19.27 -18.61
C GLY A 202 -2.37 -18.20 -17.96
N HIS A 203 -2.52 -18.19 -16.64
CA HIS A 203 -3.29 -17.18 -15.92
C HIS A 203 -2.38 -16.08 -15.35
N ASP A 204 -1.65 -15.40 -16.23
CA ASP A 204 -0.62 -14.40 -15.92
C ASP A 204 -1.15 -12.96 -15.74
N GLY A 205 -2.46 -12.79 -15.55
CA GLY A 205 -3.12 -11.53 -15.19
C GLY A 205 -3.76 -11.60 -13.81
N LEU A 206 -3.98 -10.46 -13.16
CA LEU A 206 -4.58 -10.41 -11.82
C LEU A 206 -5.98 -11.02 -11.79
N ASN A 207 -6.83 -10.73 -12.77
CA ASN A 207 -8.16 -11.34 -12.79
C ASN A 207 -8.10 -12.85 -13.06
N GLY A 208 -7.13 -13.31 -13.84
CA GLY A 208 -6.85 -14.74 -14.04
C GLY A 208 -6.42 -15.43 -12.75
N LEU A 209 -5.44 -14.85 -12.05
CA LEU A 209 -4.97 -15.35 -10.75
C LEU A 209 -6.09 -15.39 -9.72
N LYS A 210 -6.88 -14.31 -9.60
CA LYS A 210 -8.02 -14.25 -8.67
C LYS A 210 -9.02 -15.37 -8.92
N ARG A 211 -9.44 -15.58 -10.17
CA ARG A 211 -10.42 -16.62 -10.54
C ARG A 211 -9.94 -18.04 -10.22
N ASN A 212 -8.67 -18.34 -10.51
CA ASN A 212 -8.16 -19.71 -10.41
C ASN A 212 -7.56 -20.05 -9.03
N THR A 213 -7.14 -19.05 -8.26
CA THR A 213 -6.48 -19.27 -6.96
C THR A 213 -7.30 -18.78 -5.77
N ARG A 214 -8.31 -17.93 -6.00
CA ARG A 214 -9.02 -17.14 -4.98
C ARG A 214 -8.21 -16.06 -4.29
N ALA A 215 -6.93 -15.89 -4.61
CA ALA A 215 -6.11 -14.85 -4.00
C ALA A 215 -6.74 -13.47 -4.21
N GLY A 216 -6.85 -12.67 -3.16
CA GLY A 216 -7.49 -11.35 -3.21
C GLY A 216 -9.02 -11.34 -3.14
N MET A 217 -9.67 -12.50 -2.94
CA MET A 217 -11.13 -12.61 -2.77
C MET A 217 -11.60 -12.76 -1.32
N GLY A 218 -10.68 -12.77 -0.36
CA GLY A 218 -11.02 -12.83 1.06
C GLY A 218 -11.57 -11.51 1.61
N SER A 219 -11.90 -11.48 2.91
CA SER A 219 -12.49 -10.32 3.59
C SER A 219 -11.67 -9.03 3.52
N CYS A 220 -10.37 -9.13 3.25
CA CYS A 220 -9.53 -7.96 3.01
C CYS A 220 -9.73 -7.31 1.63
N GLY A 221 -10.46 -7.94 0.69
CA GLY A 221 -10.64 -7.43 -0.68
C GLY A 221 -9.34 -7.34 -1.49
N GLY A 222 -8.29 -8.07 -1.06
CA GLY A 222 -6.99 -8.06 -1.72
C GLY A 222 -6.05 -6.92 -1.30
N ARG A 223 -6.43 -6.07 -0.34
CA ARG A 223 -5.60 -4.96 0.18
C ARG A 223 -4.18 -5.37 0.59
N SER A 224 -4.00 -6.60 1.07
CA SER A 224 -2.72 -7.11 1.55
C SER A 224 -1.91 -7.91 0.52
N CYS A 225 -2.54 -8.46 -0.52
CA CYS A 225 -1.87 -9.37 -1.47
C CYS A 225 -1.85 -8.88 -2.92
N LEU A 226 -2.72 -7.96 -3.34
CA LEU A 226 -2.85 -7.58 -4.75
C LEU A 226 -1.58 -7.00 -5.34
N ARG A 227 -0.84 -6.16 -4.60
CA ARG A 227 0.45 -5.61 -5.07
C ARG A 227 1.49 -6.71 -5.31
N THR A 228 1.55 -7.70 -4.42
CA THR A 228 2.41 -8.87 -4.57
C THR A 228 1.97 -9.73 -5.75
N LEU A 229 0.67 -9.95 -5.93
CA LEU A 229 0.13 -10.71 -7.07
C LEU A 229 0.44 -10.02 -8.40
N ALA A 230 0.36 -8.68 -8.46
CA ALA A 230 0.75 -7.92 -9.65
C ALA A 230 2.23 -8.13 -9.99
N ALA A 231 3.10 -7.99 -8.99
CA ALA A 231 4.54 -8.22 -9.18
C ALA A 231 4.85 -9.65 -9.65
N LEU A 232 4.15 -10.66 -9.09
CA LEU A 232 4.31 -12.06 -9.49
C LEU A 232 3.72 -12.39 -10.87
N ALA A 233 2.67 -11.68 -11.28
CA ALA A 233 2.09 -11.77 -12.62
C ALA A 233 2.90 -11.00 -13.68
N GLY A 234 3.86 -10.18 -13.26
CA GLY A 234 4.70 -9.38 -14.15
C GLY A 234 3.93 -8.25 -14.86
N PRO A 235 4.40 -7.80 -16.04
CA PRO A 235 3.89 -6.59 -16.69
C PRO A 235 2.38 -6.62 -16.98
N ARG A 236 1.81 -7.81 -17.27
CA ARG A 236 0.37 -7.96 -17.50
C ARG A 236 -0.44 -7.71 -16.23
N GLY A 237 0.02 -8.22 -15.09
CA GLY A 237 -0.64 -8.00 -13.80
C GLY A 237 -0.57 -6.55 -13.33
N GLU A 238 0.55 -5.87 -13.57
CA GLU A 238 0.73 -4.46 -13.23
C GLU A 238 -0.11 -3.53 -14.11
N GLY A 239 -0.25 -3.84 -15.40
CA GLY A 239 -1.04 -3.06 -16.35
C GLY A 239 -2.55 -3.30 -16.28
N GLU A 240 -3.01 -4.36 -15.62
CA GLU A 240 -4.43 -4.69 -15.54
C GLU A 240 -5.15 -3.75 -14.55
N ALA A 241 -6.22 -3.10 -15.03
CA ALA A 241 -7.09 -2.31 -14.16
C ALA A 241 -7.80 -3.22 -13.16
N VAL A 242 -7.61 -2.93 -11.87
CA VAL A 242 -8.27 -3.68 -10.79
C VAL A 242 -9.48 -2.91 -10.32
N ASN A 243 -10.67 -3.35 -10.71
CA ASN A 243 -11.91 -2.75 -10.21
C ASN A 243 -12.11 -3.08 -8.73
N ALA A 244 -12.33 -2.05 -7.92
CA ALA A 244 -12.85 -2.19 -6.56
C ALA A 244 -14.36 -2.43 -6.64
N ARG A 245 -14.88 -3.31 -5.78
CA ARG A 245 -16.31 -3.68 -5.76
C ARG A 245 -17.02 -3.02 -4.57
N PRO A 246 -18.35 -2.79 -4.67
CA PRO A 246 -19.16 -2.35 -3.52
C PRO A 246 -18.92 -3.22 -2.28
N GLY A 247 -18.92 -2.58 -1.10
CA GLY A 247 -18.54 -3.23 0.14
C GLY A 247 -17.02 -3.21 0.40
N ILE A 248 -16.37 -2.06 0.20
CA ILE A 248 -14.92 -1.84 0.44
C ILE A 248 -14.49 -2.36 1.82
N ARG A 249 -15.38 -2.22 2.81
CA ARG A 249 -15.30 -2.93 4.07
C ARG A 249 -16.55 -3.80 4.23
N PRO A 250 -16.42 -5.00 4.81
CA PRO A 250 -17.57 -5.80 5.18
C PRO A 250 -18.52 -4.97 6.05
N VAL A 251 -19.80 -4.97 5.68
CA VAL A 251 -20.89 -4.38 6.46
C VAL A 251 -21.78 -5.53 6.90
N ALA A 252 -22.21 -5.50 8.16
CA ALA A 252 -23.15 -6.49 8.67
C ALA A 252 -24.45 -6.46 7.85
N LEU A 253 -24.97 -7.63 7.48
CA LEU A 253 -26.25 -7.73 6.76
C LEU A 253 -27.40 -7.08 7.55
N ALA A 254 -27.36 -7.16 8.87
CA ALA A 254 -28.31 -6.49 9.75
C ALA A 254 -28.33 -4.97 9.54
N ALA A 255 -27.16 -4.32 9.42
CA ALA A 255 -27.07 -2.89 9.13
C ALA A 255 -27.63 -2.55 7.74
N LEU A 256 -27.35 -3.38 6.72
CA LEU A 256 -27.92 -3.20 5.38
C LEU A 256 -29.43 -3.42 5.33
N ALA A 257 -29.96 -4.32 6.16
CA ALA A 257 -31.38 -4.60 6.28
C ALA A 257 -32.13 -3.57 7.15
N ASN A 258 -31.45 -2.52 7.63
CA ASN A 258 -31.97 -1.59 8.64
C ASN A 258 -32.51 -2.31 9.90
N ARG A 259 -31.90 -3.44 10.26
CA ARG A 259 -32.20 -4.25 11.44
C ARG A 259 -31.08 -4.13 12.46
N VAL A 260 -30.74 -2.91 12.85
CA VAL A 260 -29.86 -2.71 14.00
C VAL A 260 -30.67 -3.16 15.22
N SER A 261 -30.35 -4.31 15.80
CA SER A 261 -30.91 -4.68 17.09
C SER A 261 -30.39 -3.68 18.12
N ASP A 262 -31.31 -3.07 18.87
CA ASP A 262 -31.02 -2.45 20.17
C ASP A 262 -30.63 -3.57 21.15
N GLU A 263 -29.53 -4.27 20.89
CA GLU A 263 -28.88 -5.06 21.92
C GLU A 263 -27.96 -4.11 22.68
N SER A 264 -28.58 -3.45 23.66
CA SER A 264 -27.89 -3.03 24.87
C SER A 264 -26.91 -4.13 25.26
N VAL A 265 -25.63 -3.75 25.33
CA VAL A 265 -24.58 -4.55 25.96
C VAL A 265 -25.08 -4.92 27.34
N GLY A 266 -25.63 -6.13 27.46
CA GLY A 266 -26.05 -6.73 28.71
C GLY A 266 -24.82 -7.10 29.51
N SER A 267 -24.77 -6.54 30.72
CA SER A 267 -23.94 -6.86 31.88
C SER A 267 -23.44 -8.30 31.98
#